data_AF-A0A957MYG1-F1
#
_entry.id   AF-A0A957MYG1-F1
#
_cell.length_a   1.000
_cell.length_b   1.000
_cell.length_c   1.000
_cell.angle_alpha   90.00
_cell.angle_beta   90.00
_cell.angle_gamma   90.00
#
_symmetry.space_group_name_H-M   'P 1'
#
loop_
_entity.id
_entity.type
_entity.pdbx_description
1 polymer ?
#
loop_
_entity_poly.entity_id
_entity_poly.type
_entity_poly.pdbx_seq_one_letter_code
_entity_poly.pdbx_strand_id
1 'polypeptide(L)'
;MDGNENETQDATASSAPEKQTGGDAPSATAPRDAGSVTSERTDGKSEDAETTAPPAKPRRRKRHTQPKADMDLLSDYQIIIEGLELAGEMLAPLLPAYGLTPEVVARHREERAAALAAVDARQMAIAAQRYAADEQRTRYDAMVSTMGIFRQLARAVVDEAGEIALSLNEPLPTTIGIFFSLARQALRAAQAEPYASLLATTTFGPTRIAAALTELDELEETFYRRQQVDHDAKIATRARNDAMRAVRRSIRALRIELRALRRTHPKVVGVPK
;
A
#
# COMPACT_ATOMS: atom_id res chain seq x y z
N MET A 1 31.85 -54.99 35.05
CA MET A 1 31.99 -55.11 33.59
C MET A 1 31.02 -54.12 32.96
N ASP A 2 31.09 -52.86 33.39
CA ASP A 2 32.14 -51.84 33.11
C ASP A 2 31.76 -51.12 31.82
N GLY A 3 31.64 -49.80 31.75
CA GLY A 3 32.04 -48.75 32.68
C GLY A 3 32.45 -47.52 31.85
N ASN A 4 32.43 -46.32 32.46
CA ASN A 4 32.63 -45.00 31.82
C ASN A 4 31.50 -44.61 30.84
N GLU A 5 30.65 -43.60 31.09
CA GLU A 5 30.86 -42.30 31.76
C GLU A 5 31.87 -41.40 31.04
N ASN A 6 31.39 -40.26 30.54
CA ASN A 6 32.14 -39.02 30.62
C ASN A 6 31.14 -37.88 30.84
N GLU A 7 31.15 -37.33 32.05
CA GLU A 7 30.24 -36.32 32.59
C GLU A 7 31.07 -35.08 33.02
N THR A 8 30.44 -33.91 33.14
CA THR A 8 31.04 -32.61 33.57
C THR A 8 32.14 -32.05 32.66
N GLN A 9 32.38 -30.74 32.56
CA GLN A 9 32.04 -29.55 33.38
C GLN A 9 31.48 -28.47 32.43
N ASP A 10 30.50 -27.60 32.72
CA ASP A 10 30.10 -26.83 33.91
C ASP A 10 31.10 -25.76 34.37
N ALA A 11 30.82 -24.48 34.02
CA ALA A 11 31.37 -23.29 34.65
C ALA A 11 30.48 -22.06 34.34
N THR A 12 30.09 -21.32 35.37
CA THR A 12 29.12 -20.22 35.35
C THR A 12 29.78 -18.84 35.55
N ALA A 13 29.18 -17.79 34.98
CA ALA A 13 29.19 -16.37 35.42
C ALA A 13 28.46 -15.55 34.32
N SER A 14 27.33 -14.86 34.51
CA SER A 14 26.88 -13.98 35.59
C SER A 14 27.76 -12.74 35.80
N SER A 15 27.40 -11.62 35.17
CA SER A 15 27.14 -10.33 35.84
C SER A 15 26.94 -9.15 34.87
N ALA A 16 25.85 -8.41 35.05
CA ALA A 16 25.87 -6.95 34.89
C ALA A 16 26.40 -6.33 36.22
N PRO A 17 26.82 -5.04 36.28
CA PRO A 17 25.82 -3.96 36.43
C PRO A 17 26.18 -2.55 35.89
N GLU A 18 25.14 -1.72 35.74
CA GLU A 18 24.98 -0.27 36.06
C GLU A 18 26.00 0.81 35.57
N LYS A 19 25.57 1.83 34.79
CA LYS A 19 24.95 3.15 35.10
C LYS A 19 25.90 4.29 35.53
N GLN A 20 25.54 5.51 35.07
CA GLN A 20 25.84 6.89 35.55
C GLN A 20 26.84 7.74 34.73
N THR A 21 26.70 9.06 34.53
CA THR A 21 25.58 10.04 34.67
C THR A 21 25.85 11.34 33.87
N GLY A 22 24.81 12.12 33.55
CA GLY A 22 24.90 13.52 33.02
C GLY A 22 24.82 13.58 31.48
N GLY A 23 24.06 14.47 30.84
CA GLY A 23 23.65 15.84 31.22
C GLY A 23 24.25 16.80 30.16
N ASP A 24 23.55 17.74 29.53
CA ASP A 24 22.21 18.29 29.75
C ASP A 24 21.53 18.68 28.43
N ALA A 25 20.21 18.87 28.46
CA ALA A 25 19.50 19.68 27.48
C ALA A 25 19.74 21.19 27.75
N PRO A 26 19.29 22.08 26.86
CA PRO A 26 18.04 22.74 27.25
C PRO A 26 17.03 22.92 26.11
N SER A 27 15.76 22.73 26.48
CA SER A 27 14.63 23.38 25.82
C SER A 27 14.71 24.89 25.98
N ALA A 28 14.15 25.66 25.02
CA ALA A 28 12.84 26.32 25.20
C ALA A 28 12.61 27.54 24.28
N THR A 29 11.32 27.86 24.14
CA THR A 29 10.77 29.22 23.93
C THR A 29 10.79 29.82 22.51
N ALA A 30 9.62 29.84 21.88
CA ALA A 30 9.20 30.92 21.00
C ALA A 30 8.52 32.04 21.83
N PRO A 31 8.70 33.33 21.50
CA PRO A 31 7.81 34.39 21.94
C PRO A 31 6.97 34.99 20.80
N ARG A 32 5.92 35.70 21.22
CA ARG A 32 4.87 36.32 20.38
C ARG A 32 5.25 37.71 19.85
N ASP A 33 4.61 38.06 18.74
CA ASP A 33 3.85 39.30 18.49
C ASP A 33 4.27 40.63 19.17
N ALA A 34 4.62 41.62 18.35
CA ALA A 34 4.55 43.05 18.65
C ALA A 34 4.51 43.85 17.35
N GLY A 35 3.45 44.64 17.12
CA GLY A 35 3.30 45.49 15.93
C GLY A 35 3.62 46.97 16.16
N SER A 36 3.92 47.70 15.09
CA SER A 36 3.76 49.16 14.89
C SER A 36 4.22 49.48 13.44
N VAL A 37 3.34 49.73 12.47
CA VAL A 37 2.62 51.00 12.20
C VAL A 37 3.54 52.20 11.92
N THR A 38 3.64 52.56 10.63
CA THR A 38 3.55 53.95 10.16
C THR A 38 3.04 53.96 8.72
N SER A 39 1.93 54.67 8.52
CA SER A 39 1.57 55.60 7.43
C SER A 39 2.27 55.47 6.05
N GLU A 40 1.59 55.64 4.92
CA GLU A 40 0.75 56.82 4.63
C GLU A 40 -0.40 56.55 3.64
N ARG A 41 -1.27 57.55 3.46
CA ARG A 41 -2.59 57.46 2.79
C ARG A 41 -2.66 58.43 1.61
N THR A 42 -2.99 57.94 0.42
CA THR A 42 -3.51 58.78 -0.68
C THR A 42 -4.65 58.06 -1.40
N ASP A 43 -5.86 58.59 -1.27
CA ASP A 43 -7.03 58.19 -2.04
C ASP A 43 -6.89 58.64 -3.52
N GLY A 44 -7.26 57.77 -4.48
CA GLY A 44 -7.00 58.02 -5.91
C GLY A 44 -7.75 57.09 -6.86
N LYS A 45 -9.06 57.31 -7.00
CA LYS A 45 -9.99 56.57 -7.87
C LYS A 45 -9.47 56.33 -9.30
N SER A 46 -9.49 55.08 -9.76
CA SER A 46 -9.62 54.70 -11.18
C SER A 46 -10.28 53.33 -11.29
N GLU A 47 -11.20 53.20 -12.24
CA GLU A 47 -11.96 51.98 -12.50
C GLU A 47 -11.16 51.08 -13.44
N ASP A 48 -10.90 49.84 -13.03
CA ASP A 48 -10.66 48.75 -13.97
C ASP A 48 -11.32 47.48 -13.41
N ALA A 49 -12.37 47.03 -14.08
CA ALA A 49 -13.08 45.81 -13.73
C ALA A 49 -12.27 44.60 -14.21
N GLU A 50 -11.22 44.25 -13.46
CA GLU A 50 -10.46 43.03 -13.69
C GLU A 50 -11.38 41.82 -13.54
N THR A 51 -11.90 41.35 -14.67
CA THR A 51 -12.70 40.14 -14.77
C THR A 51 -11.77 38.96 -14.51
N THR A 52 -11.55 38.65 -13.23
CA THR A 52 -10.82 37.47 -12.79
C THR A 52 -11.58 36.24 -13.23
N ALA A 53 -11.25 35.76 -14.43
CA ALA A 53 -11.75 34.51 -14.97
C ALA A 53 -11.48 33.40 -13.95
N PRO A 54 -12.49 32.61 -13.55
CA PRO A 54 -12.31 31.60 -12.51
C PRO A 54 -11.22 30.61 -12.93
N PRO A 55 -10.33 30.20 -12.00
CA PRO A 55 -9.16 29.40 -12.33
C PRO A 55 -9.56 28.16 -13.11
N ALA A 56 -8.96 27.98 -14.29
CA ALA A 56 -9.33 26.95 -15.23
C ALA A 56 -9.28 25.58 -14.54
N LYS A 57 -10.46 24.96 -14.35
CA LYS A 57 -10.60 23.64 -13.70
C LYS A 57 -9.57 22.68 -14.32
N PRO A 58 -8.71 22.03 -13.53
CA PRO A 58 -7.65 21.20 -14.07
C PRO A 58 -8.28 20.15 -14.98
N ARG A 59 -7.92 20.18 -16.27
CA ARG A 59 -8.46 19.27 -17.28
C ARG A 59 -8.32 17.85 -16.76
N ARG A 60 -9.45 17.23 -16.34
CA ARG A 60 -9.50 15.82 -15.97
C ARG A 60 -8.97 15.04 -17.16
N ARG A 61 -7.69 14.63 -17.10
CA ARG A 61 -7.13 13.67 -18.05
C ARG A 61 -8.08 12.48 -18.01
N LYS A 62 -8.77 12.20 -19.12
CA LYS A 62 -9.62 11.00 -19.24
C LYS A 62 -8.73 9.84 -18.79
N ARG A 63 -9.08 9.19 -17.68
CA ARG A 63 -8.41 7.96 -17.25
C ARG A 63 -8.76 6.95 -18.34
N HIS A 64 -7.89 6.86 -19.35
CA HIS A 64 -8.05 5.87 -20.39
C HIS A 64 -8.14 4.50 -19.72
N THR A 65 -8.95 3.61 -20.28
CA THR A 65 -9.15 2.24 -19.81
C THR A 65 -7.86 1.46 -19.95
N GLN A 66 -6.90 1.73 -19.06
CA GLN A 66 -5.52 1.27 -19.15
C GLN A 66 -5.41 -0.26 -19.24
N PRO A 67 -6.24 -1.07 -18.53
CA PRO A 67 -6.27 -2.51 -18.75
C PRO A 67 -6.62 -2.89 -20.20
N LYS A 68 -7.62 -2.24 -20.82
CA LYS A 68 -7.97 -2.51 -22.21
C LYS A 68 -6.83 -2.12 -23.15
N ALA A 69 -6.24 -0.93 -22.99
CA ALA A 69 -5.14 -0.50 -23.86
C ALA A 69 -3.86 -1.33 -23.69
N ASP A 70 -3.60 -1.87 -22.49
CA ASP A 70 -2.49 -2.80 -22.25
C ASP A 70 -2.80 -4.18 -22.91
N MET A 71 -4.02 -4.70 -22.80
CA MET A 71 -4.43 -5.96 -23.46
C MET A 71 -4.51 -5.87 -24.99
N ASP A 72 -5.05 -4.78 -25.55
CA ASP A 72 -5.08 -4.52 -26.99
C ASP A 72 -3.64 -4.55 -27.55
N LEU A 73 -2.67 -3.98 -26.83
CA LEU A 73 -1.25 -3.99 -27.22
C LEU A 73 -0.61 -5.40 -27.12
N LEU A 74 -1.00 -6.20 -26.14
CA LEU A 74 -0.52 -7.60 -26.01
C LEU A 74 -1.15 -8.53 -27.06
N SER A 75 -2.34 -8.19 -27.56
CA SER A 75 -2.96 -8.83 -28.73
C SER A 75 -2.23 -8.46 -30.02
N ASP A 76 -2.01 -7.16 -30.25
CA ASP A 76 -1.16 -6.61 -31.33
C ASP A 76 0.22 -7.30 -31.36
N TYR A 77 0.80 -7.58 -30.19
CA TYR A 77 2.11 -8.24 -30.09
C TYR A 77 2.04 -9.70 -30.54
N GLN A 78 1.00 -10.43 -30.13
CA GLN A 78 0.81 -11.83 -30.48
C GLN A 78 0.71 -12.01 -32.00
N ILE A 79 -0.11 -11.19 -32.65
CA ILE A 79 -0.33 -11.22 -34.10
C ILE A 79 0.99 -11.03 -34.86
N ILE A 80 1.90 -10.17 -34.34
CA ILE A 80 3.22 -9.97 -34.94
C ILE A 80 4.13 -11.18 -34.71
N ILE A 81 4.12 -11.76 -33.50
CA ILE A 81 4.93 -12.95 -33.17
C ILE A 81 4.48 -14.15 -34.01
N GLU A 82 3.19 -14.47 -34.01
CA GLU A 82 2.61 -15.56 -34.81
C GLU A 82 2.86 -15.37 -36.32
N GLY A 83 2.77 -14.13 -36.82
CA GLY A 83 3.07 -13.81 -38.22
C GLY A 83 4.55 -13.96 -38.60
N LEU A 84 5.47 -13.94 -37.62
CA LEU A 84 6.89 -14.26 -37.82
C LEU A 84 7.15 -15.78 -37.72
N GLU A 85 6.47 -16.47 -36.81
CA GLU A 85 6.56 -17.93 -36.65
C GLU A 85 5.97 -18.68 -37.86
N LEU A 86 4.88 -18.17 -38.42
CA LEU A 86 4.16 -18.74 -39.56
C LEU A 86 4.55 -18.06 -40.89
N ALA A 87 5.74 -17.47 -40.97
CA ALA A 87 6.23 -16.83 -42.18
C ALA A 87 6.37 -17.85 -43.32
N GLY A 88 5.67 -17.61 -44.44
CA GLY A 88 5.69 -18.51 -45.60
C GLY A 88 7.06 -18.64 -46.26
N GLU A 89 7.22 -19.66 -47.10
CA GLU A 89 8.51 -20.10 -47.70
C GLU A 89 9.33 -18.99 -48.38
N MET A 90 8.67 -17.97 -48.93
CA MET A 90 9.32 -16.82 -49.57
C MET A 90 9.83 -15.77 -48.57
N LEU A 91 9.22 -15.69 -47.38
CA LEU A 91 9.50 -14.68 -46.35
C LEU A 91 10.48 -15.21 -45.29
N ALA A 92 10.29 -16.44 -44.83
CA ALA A 92 11.13 -17.09 -43.82
C ALA A 92 12.65 -16.96 -44.07
N PRO A 93 13.22 -17.22 -45.28
CA PRO A 93 14.66 -17.10 -45.50
C PRO A 93 15.18 -15.65 -45.45
N LEU A 94 14.31 -14.65 -45.54
CA LEU A 94 14.69 -13.23 -45.46
C LEU A 94 14.74 -12.72 -44.00
N LEU A 95 14.01 -13.34 -43.07
CA LEU A 95 13.90 -12.87 -41.69
C LEU A 95 15.25 -12.79 -40.95
N PRO A 96 16.17 -13.78 -41.03
CA PRO A 96 17.45 -13.71 -40.34
C PRO A 96 18.33 -12.52 -40.77
N ALA A 97 18.23 -12.09 -42.03
CA ALA A 97 18.98 -10.93 -42.55
C ALA A 97 18.56 -9.60 -41.93
N TYR A 98 17.38 -9.54 -41.31
CA TYR A 98 16.86 -8.40 -40.54
C TYR A 98 16.91 -8.67 -39.02
N GLY A 99 17.71 -9.65 -38.57
CA GLY A 99 17.86 -10.01 -37.17
C GLY A 99 16.62 -10.69 -36.56
N LEU A 100 15.64 -11.10 -37.37
CA LEU A 100 14.41 -11.76 -36.95
C LEU A 100 14.62 -13.28 -36.95
N THR A 101 15.53 -13.76 -36.09
CA THR A 101 15.84 -15.19 -35.95
C THR A 101 14.82 -15.91 -35.04
N PRO A 102 14.73 -17.26 -35.09
CA PRO A 102 13.84 -18.02 -34.21
C PRO A 102 14.05 -17.74 -32.72
N GLU A 103 15.30 -17.51 -32.29
CA GLU A 103 15.66 -17.18 -30.91
C GLU A 103 15.14 -15.79 -30.51
N VAL A 104 15.21 -14.81 -31.42
CA VAL A 104 14.65 -13.47 -31.22
C VAL A 104 13.14 -13.52 -31.10
N VAL A 105 12.48 -14.33 -31.93
CA VAL A 105 11.02 -14.55 -31.87
C VAL A 105 10.61 -15.25 -30.57
N ALA A 106 11.38 -16.28 -30.14
CA ALA A 106 11.16 -16.96 -28.85
C ALA A 106 11.29 -15.99 -27.66
N ARG A 107 12.33 -15.15 -27.64
CA ARG A 107 12.48 -14.09 -26.61
C ARG A 107 11.30 -13.13 -26.59
N HIS A 108 10.75 -12.75 -27.76
CA HIS A 108 9.57 -11.89 -27.81
C HIS A 108 8.30 -12.58 -27.29
N ARG A 109 8.18 -13.91 -27.47
CA ARG A 109 7.13 -14.73 -26.86
C ARG A 109 7.23 -14.73 -25.33
N GLU A 110 8.43 -14.88 -24.79
CA GLU A 110 8.72 -14.80 -23.35
C GLU A 110 8.43 -13.40 -22.78
N GLU A 111 8.88 -12.33 -23.45
CA GLU A 111 8.57 -10.94 -23.09
C GLU A 111 7.06 -10.68 -23.02
N ARG A 112 6.29 -11.23 -23.97
CA ARG A 112 4.82 -11.13 -23.96
C ARG A 112 4.21 -11.92 -22.81
N ALA A 113 4.65 -13.15 -22.56
CA ALA A 113 4.16 -13.98 -21.46
C ALA A 113 4.41 -13.33 -20.10
N ALA A 114 5.61 -12.78 -19.88
CA ALA A 114 5.95 -12.03 -18.68
C ALA A 114 5.07 -10.78 -18.51
N ALA A 115 4.74 -10.08 -19.60
CA ALA A 115 3.87 -8.91 -19.55
C ALA A 115 2.40 -9.25 -19.25
N LEU A 116 1.87 -10.36 -19.77
CA LEU A 116 0.55 -10.89 -19.38
C LEU A 116 0.52 -11.22 -17.88
N ALA A 117 1.50 -12.02 -17.40
CA ALA A 117 1.59 -12.37 -15.99
C ALA A 117 1.69 -11.13 -15.07
N ALA A 118 2.41 -10.08 -15.50
CA ALA A 118 2.50 -8.83 -14.74
C ALA A 118 1.19 -8.00 -14.76
N VAL A 119 0.39 -8.09 -15.83
CA VAL A 119 -0.97 -7.51 -15.88
C VAL A 119 -1.90 -8.24 -14.91
N ASP A 120 -1.89 -9.58 -14.92
CA ASP A 120 -2.77 -10.39 -14.08
C ASP A 120 -2.40 -10.32 -12.60
N ALA A 121 -1.11 -10.39 -12.27
CA ALA A 121 -0.61 -10.14 -10.91
C ALA A 121 -1.03 -8.75 -10.40
N ARG A 122 -1.05 -7.72 -11.28
CA ARG A 122 -1.57 -6.41 -10.90
C ARG A 122 -3.08 -6.43 -10.64
N GLN A 123 -3.87 -7.15 -11.43
CA GLN A 123 -5.32 -7.30 -11.21
C GLN A 123 -5.61 -7.98 -9.87
N MET A 124 -4.93 -9.10 -9.58
CA MET A 124 -5.03 -9.80 -8.30
C MET A 124 -4.67 -8.87 -7.13
N ALA A 125 -3.58 -8.10 -7.25
CA ALA A 125 -3.20 -7.13 -6.22
C ALA A 125 -4.21 -5.97 -6.05
N ILE A 126 -4.98 -5.57 -7.07
CA ILE A 126 -6.11 -4.63 -6.89
C ILE A 126 -7.23 -5.30 -6.08
N ALA A 127 -7.57 -6.55 -6.40
CA ALA A 127 -8.64 -7.27 -5.72
C ALA A 127 -8.30 -7.48 -4.23
N ALA A 128 -7.09 -7.96 -3.94
CA ALA A 128 -6.59 -8.11 -2.57
C ALA A 128 -6.58 -6.76 -1.81
N GLN A 129 -6.16 -5.67 -2.46
CA GLN A 129 -6.13 -4.34 -1.84
C GLN A 129 -7.53 -3.82 -1.45
N ARG A 130 -8.56 -4.13 -2.25
CA ARG A 130 -9.95 -3.81 -1.90
C ARG A 130 -10.43 -4.67 -0.74
N TYR A 131 -10.25 -5.99 -0.85
CA TYR A 131 -10.67 -6.93 0.19
C TYR A 131 -10.06 -6.59 1.55
N ALA A 132 -8.75 -6.35 1.63
CA ALA A 132 -8.07 -5.99 2.87
C ALA A 132 -8.51 -4.62 3.42
N ALA A 133 -8.89 -3.67 2.56
CA ALA A 133 -9.42 -2.38 3.01
C ALA A 133 -10.85 -2.50 3.57
N ASP A 134 -11.70 -3.32 2.95
CA ASP A 134 -13.07 -3.59 3.40
C ASP A 134 -13.08 -4.45 4.68
N GLU A 135 -12.20 -5.45 4.78
CA GLU A 135 -11.98 -6.28 5.97
C GLU A 135 -11.52 -5.42 7.16
N GLN A 136 -10.45 -4.63 6.99
CA GLN A 136 -9.92 -3.75 8.04
C GLN A 136 -10.95 -2.69 8.48
N ARG A 137 -11.77 -2.17 7.55
CA ARG A 137 -12.85 -1.24 7.89
C ARG A 137 -13.94 -1.91 8.72
N THR A 138 -14.40 -3.09 8.31
CA THR A 138 -15.43 -3.85 9.03
C THR A 138 -14.99 -4.17 10.45
N ARG A 139 -13.73 -4.60 10.62
CA ARG A 139 -13.13 -4.84 11.94
C ARG A 139 -12.98 -3.55 12.76
N TYR A 140 -12.62 -2.43 12.14
CA TYR A 140 -12.48 -1.15 12.84
C TYR A 140 -13.84 -0.62 13.32
N ASP A 141 -14.86 -0.65 12.46
CA ASP A 141 -16.21 -0.19 12.80
C ASP A 141 -16.83 -1.08 13.92
N ALA A 142 -16.55 -2.39 13.91
CA ALA A 142 -16.91 -3.31 14.99
C ALA A 142 -16.19 -2.98 16.32
N MET A 143 -14.86 -2.85 16.30
CA MET A 143 -14.08 -2.55 17.50
C MET A 143 -14.42 -1.17 18.10
N VAL A 144 -14.73 -0.16 17.27
CA VAL A 144 -15.24 1.14 17.73
C VAL A 144 -16.58 0.99 18.45
N SER A 145 -17.47 0.13 17.96
CA SER A 145 -18.72 -0.23 18.65
C SER A 145 -18.46 -0.92 19.99
N THR A 146 -17.57 -1.93 20.02
CA THR A 146 -17.15 -2.63 21.24
C THR A 146 -16.59 -1.66 22.28
N MET A 147 -15.69 -0.75 21.88
CA MET A 147 -15.15 0.30 22.77
C MET A 147 -16.21 1.32 23.22
N GLY A 148 -17.18 1.64 22.37
CA GLY A 148 -18.32 2.49 22.73
C GLY A 148 -19.17 1.88 23.83
N ILE A 149 -19.51 0.59 23.71
CA ILE A 149 -20.29 -0.16 24.71
C ILE A 149 -19.48 -0.34 26.00
N PHE A 150 -18.19 -0.70 25.90
CA PHE A 150 -17.29 -0.76 27.06
C PHE A 150 -17.32 0.55 27.84
N ARG A 151 -17.11 1.69 27.18
CA ARG A 151 -17.09 3.01 27.83
C ARG A 151 -18.44 3.39 28.44
N GLN A 152 -19.55 3.07 27.77
CA GLN A 152 -20.89 3.35 28.30
C GLN A 152 -21.18 2.56 29.58
N LEU A 153 -20.80 1.28 29.62
CA LEU A 153 -21.02 0.42 30.79
C LEU A 153 -20.03 0.73 31.92
N ALA A 154 -18.77 1.04 31.60
CA ALA A 154 -17.76 1.40 32.59
C ALA A 154 -18.13 2.68 33.37
N ARG A 155 -18.56 3.76 32.68
CA ARG A 155 -19.00 5.01 33.34
C ARG A 155 -20.20 4.84 34.28
N ALA A 156 -20.94 3.73 34.20
CA ALA A 156 -22.05 3.46 35.10
C ALA A 156 -21.62 2.85 36.45
N VAL A 157 -20.37 2.38 36.58
CA VAL A 157 -19.89 1.63 37.75
C VAL A 157 -18.54 2.10 38.32
N VAL A 158 -17.81 2.98 37.62
CA VAL A 158 -16.55 3.56 38.12
C VAL A 158 -16.74 4.99 38.62
N ASP A 159 -15.81 5.43 39.47
CA ASP A 159 -15.67 6.82 39.91
C ASP A 159 -14.81 7.65 38.94
N GLU A 160 -14.64 8.94 39.22
CA GLU A 160 -13.85 9.87 38.39
C GLU A 160 -12.39 9.39 38.19
N ALA A 161 -11.79 8.77 39.21
CA ALA A 161 -10.46 8.17 39.10
C ALA A 161 -10.45 6.98 38.12
N GLY A 162 -11.47 6.12 38.15
CA GLY A 162 -11.68 5.07 37.15
C GLY A 162 -12.01 5.57 35.75
N GLU A 163 -12.73 6.69 35.61
CA GLU A 163 -12.98 7.29 34.29
C GLU A 163 -11.70 7.71 33.60
N ILE A 164 -10.74 8.27 34.36
CA ILE A 164 -9.40 8.64 33.88
C ILE A 164 -8.57 7.38 33.60
N ALA A 165 -8.52 6.42 34.54
CA ALA A 165 -7.69 5.22 34.42
C ALA A 165 -8.09 4.32 33.23
N LEU A 166 -9.38 4.25 32.90
CA LEU A 166 -9.91 3.49 31.77
C LEU A 166 -10.04 4.33 30.48
N SER A 167 -9.58 5.59 30.50
CA SER A 167 -9.67 6.55 29.39
C SER A 167 -11.09 6.58 28.78
N LEU A 168 -12.09 6.86 29.61
CA LEU A 168 -13.50 6.82 29.21
C LEU A 168 -13.93 8.10 28.49
N ASN A 169 -13.33 9.25 28.80
CA ASN A 169 -13.86 10.56 28.42
C ASN A 169 -13.12 11.21 27.23
N GLU A 170 -11.93 10.73 26.87
CA GLU A 170 -11.21 11.16 25.68
C GLU A 170 -11.94 10.70 24.41
N PRO A 171 -12.00 11.51 23.33
CA PRO A 171 -12.55 11.05 22.05
C PRO A 171 -11.76 9.83 21.54
N LEU A 172 -12.47 8.83 20.96
CA LEU A 172 -11.78 7.69 20.33
C LEU A 172 -10.89 8.20 19.18
N PRO A 173 -9.59 7.87 19.16
CA PRO A 173 -8.69 8.36 18.12
C PRO A 173 -9.11 7.87 16.73
N THR A 174 -9.22 8.78 15.77
CA THR A 174 -9.47 8.44 14.35
C THR A 174 -8.25 7.85 13.65
N THR A 175 -7.06 8.01 14.26
CA THR A 175 -5.81 7.41 13.78
C THR A 175 -5.66 6.03 14.39
N ILE A 176 -5.79 4.98 13.57
CA ILE A 176 -5.87 3.59 14.03
C ILE A 176 -4.69 3.14 14.89
N GLY A 177 -3.47 3.63 14.63
CA GLY A 177 -2.30 3.34 15.48
C GLY A 177 -2.45 3.84 16.92
N ILE A 178 -3.01 5.04 17.11
CA ILE A 178 -3.26 5.63 18.44
C ILE A 178 -4.45 4.91 19.10
N PHE A 179 -5.46 4.53 18.30
CA PHE A 179 -6.59 3.73 18.75
C PHE A 179 -6.14 2.39 19.33
N PHE A 180 -5.23 1.65 18.69
CA PHE A 180 -4.68 0.40 19.22
C PHE A 180 -4.06 0.58 20.60
N SER A 181 -3.18 1.57 20.78
CA SER A 181 -2.54 1.83 22.07
C SER A 181 -3.56 2.17 23.16
N LEU A 182 -4.51 3.07 22.88
CA LEU A 182 -5.49 3.53 23.86
C LEU A 182 -6.50 2.44 24.22
N ALA A 183 -7.04 1.72 23.24
CA ALA A 183 -7.97 0.62 23.47
C ALA A 183 -7.30 -0.52 24.25
N ARG A 184 -6.06 -0.90 23.91
CA ARG A 184 -5.31 -1.94 24.62
C ARG A 184 -4.95 -1.53 26.05
N GLN A 185 -4.62 -0.25 26.27
CA GLN A 185 -4.39 0.29 27.61
C GLN A 185 -5.66 0.24 28.46
N ALA A 186 -6.78 0.77 27.95
CA ALA A 186 -8.06 0.81 28.64
C ALA A 186 -8.58 -0.61 28.98
N LEU A 187 -8.53 -1.54 28.02
CA LEU A 187 -8.99 -2.92 28.23
C LEU A 187 -8.08 -3.70 29.19
N ARG A 188 -6.76 -3.45 29.22
CA ARG A 188 -5.87 -4.05 30.21
C ARG A 188 -6.06 -3.44 31.60
N ALA A 189 -6.27 -2.14 31.71
CA ALA A 189 -6.62 -1.49 32.97
C ALA A 189 -7.94 -2.04 33.52
N ALA A 190 -8.92 -2.31 32.65
CA ALA A 190 -10.19 -2.94 33.02
C ALA A 190 -10.06 -4.39 33.55
N GLN A 191 -8.94 -5.07 33.33
CA GLN A 191 -8.63 -6.38 33.90
C GLN A 191 -7.97 -6.30 35.29
N ALA A 192 -7.53 -5.11 35.72
CA ALA A 192 -6.98 -4.89 37.05
C ALA A 192 -8.09 -4.58 38.07
N GLU A 193 -7.84 -4.91 39.33
CA GLU A 193 -8.72 -4.47 40.43
C GLU A 193 -8.49 -2.98 40.74
N PRO A 194 -9.53 -2.22 41.12
CA PRO A 194 -10.91 -2.66 41.43
C PRO A 194 -11.84 -2.80 40.21
N TYR A 195 -11.36 -2.44 39.01
CA TYR A 195 -12.21 -2.31 37.82
C TYR A 195 -12.76 -3.64 37.33
N ALA A 196 -11.99 -4.73 37.43
CA ALA A 196 -12.43 -6.07 37.06
C ALA A 196 -13.67 -6.50 37.85
N SER A 197 -13.65 -6.33 39.18
CA SER A 197 -14.80 -6.62 40.05
C SER A 197 -15.99 -5.70 39.77
N LEU A 198 -15.79 -4.39 39.56
CA LEU A 198 -16.85 -3.44 39.23
C LEU A 198 -17.52 -3.79 37.88
N LEU A 199 -16.73 -4.05 36.85
CA LEU A 199 -17.23 -4.39 35.51
C LEU A 199 -17.91 -5.76 35.47
N ALA A 200 -17.54 -6.70 36.34
CA ALA A 200 -18.25 -7.97 36.52
C ALA A 200 -19.70 -7.82 37.03
N THR A 201 -20.06 -6.67 37.62
CA THR A 201 -21.47 -6.34 37.94
C THR A 201 -22.29 -5.91 36.70
N THR A 202 -21.62 -5.66 35.57
CA THR A 202 -22.23 -5.24 34.30
C THR A 202 -22.24 -6.36 33.25
N THR A 203 -22.82 -6.10 32.07
CA THR A 203 -22.71 -6.99 30.91
C THR A 203 -21.37 -6.90 30.16
N PHE A 204 -20.35 -6.25 30.75
CA PHE A 204 -18.98 -6.16 30.26
C PHE A 204 -17.95 -6.75 31.25
N GLY A 205 -18.29 -7.89 31.85
CA GLY A 205 -17.37 -8.64 32.72
C GLY A 205 -16.15 -9.24 32.00
N PRO A 206 -15.27 -9.95 32.73
CA PRO A 206 -13.91 -10.32 32.28
C PRO A 206 -13.87 -11.09 30.95
N THR A 207 -14.81 -12.00 30.70
CA THR A 207 -14.90 -12.76 29.43
C THR A 207 -15.09 -11.84 28.22
N ARG A 208 -15.84 -10.74 28.37
CA ARG A 208 -16.10 -9.79 27.29
C ARG A 208 -14.93 -8.83 27.09
N ILE A 209 -14.21 -8.48 28.17
CA ILE A 209 -12.94 -7.74 28.09
C ILE A 209 -11.88 -8.58 27.36
N ALA A 210 -11.77 -9.87 27.66
CA ALA A 210 -10.88 -10.79 26.95
C ALA A 210 -11.25 -10.91 25.47
N ALA A 211 -12.55 -11.07 25.14
CA ALA A 211 -13.00 -11.10 23.74
C ALA A 211 -12.73 -9.78 22.99
N ALA A 212 -12.87 -8.63 23.65
CA ALA A 212 -12.53 -7.33 23.07
C ALA A 212 -11.02 -7.15 22.82
N LEU A 213 -10.16 -7.74 23.65
CA LEU A 213 -8.72 -7.79 23.39
C LEU A 213 -8.40 -8.67 22.16
N THR A 214 -9.06 -9.83 22.02
CA THR A 214 -8.94 -10.66 20.80
C THR A 214 -9.42 -9.92 19.55
N GLU A 215 -10.56 -9.21 19.62
CA GLU A 215 -11.08 -8.39 18.51
C GLU A 215 -10.09 -7.28 18.12
N LEU A 216 -9.42 -6.66 19.10
CA LEU A 216 -8.40 -5.64 18.88
C LEU A 216 -7.13 -6.21 18.23
N ASP A 217 -6.70 -7.40 18.64
CA ASP A 217 -5.55 -8.11 18.09
C ASP A 217 -5.83 -8.56 16.63
N GLU A 218 -7.05 -9.06 16.33
CA GLU A 218 -7.50 -9.37 14.96
C GLU A 218 -7.56 -8.11 14.07
N LEU A 219 -8.00 -6.97 14.61
CA LEU A 219 -7.96 -5.69 13.91
C LEU A 219 -6.52 -5.23 13.63
N GLU A 220 -5.59 -5.44 14.56
CA GLU A 220 -4.17 -5.12 14.35
C GLU A 220 -3.54 -6.01 13.26
N GLU A 221 -3.87 -7.30 13.22
CA GLU A 221 -3.45 -8.20 12.14
C GLU A 221 -3.96 -7.73 10.76
N THR A 222 -5.26 -7.42 10.64
CA THR A 222 -5.83 -6.93 9.37
C THR A 222 -5.24 -5.59 8.92
N PHE A 223 -4.85 -4.73 9.86
CA PHE A 223 -4.15 -3.48 9.57
C PHE A 223 -2.76 -3.72 8.97
N TYR A 224 -1.92 -4.60 9.56
CA TYR A 224 -0.62 -4.96 8.97
C TYR A 224 -0.78 -5.71 7.64
N ARG A 225 -1.73 -6.64 7.54
CA ARG A 225 -2.07 -7.36 6.30
C ARG A 225 -2.39 -6.37 5.17
N ARG A 226 -3.19 -5.34 5.44
CA ARG A 226 -3.48 -4.28 4.47
C ARG A 226 -2.24 -3.48 4.10
N GLN A 227 -1.37 -3.10 5.04
CA GLN A 227 -0.12 -2.40 4.71
C GLN A 227 0.77 -3.21 3.76
N GLN A 228 0.87 -4.52 3.99
CA GLN A 228 1.61 -5.44 3.13
C GLN A 228 0.98 -5.50 1.73
N VAL A 229 -0.34 -5.68 1.63
CA VAL A 229 -1.06 -5.70 0.34
C VAL A 229 -0.96 -4.34 -0.38
N ASP A 230 -0.98 -3.21 0.34
CA ASP A 230 -0.73 -1.86 -0.21
C ASP A 230 0.72 -1.72 -0.75
N HIS A 231 1.69 -2.43 -0.17
CA HIS A 231 3.07 -2.51 -0.66
C HIS A 231 3.16 -3.38 -1.93
N ASP A 232 2.60 -4.58 -1.89
CA ASP A 232 2.61 -5.53 -3.01
C ASP A 232 1.86 -4.98 -4.23
N ALA A 233 0.75 -4.26 -4.03
CA ALA A 233 0.05 -3.53 -5.08
C ALA A 233 0.92 -2.45 -5.76
N LYS A 234 1.84 -1.81 -5.02
CA LYS A 234 2.82 -0.86 -5.60
C LYS A 234 3.90 -1.59 -6.38
N ILE A 235 4.41 -2.72 -5.88
CA ILE A 235 5.37 -3.58 -6.61
C ILE A 235 4.75 -4.07 -7.92
N ALA A 236 3.57 -4.69 -7.88
CA ALA A 236 2.86 -5.18 -9.05
C ALA A 236 2.56 -4.06 -10.06
N THR A 237 2.27 -2.84 -9.59
CA THR A 237 2.11 -1.67 -10.46
C THR A 237 3.40 -1.32 -11.21
N ARG A 238 4.55 -1.37 -10.53
CA ARG A 238 5.87 -1.14 -11.14
C ARG A 238 6.20 -2.24 -12.15
N ALA A 239 6.14 -3.50 -11.74
CA ALA A 239 6.39 -4.67 -12.59
C ALA A 239 5.57 -4.63 -13.89
N ARG A 240 4.24 -4.40 -13.80
CA ARG A 240 3.38 -4.20 -14.98
C ARG A 240 3.86 -3.04 -15.85
N ASN A 241 4.16 -1.88 -15.26
CA ASN A 241 4.61 -0.72 -16.03
C ASN A 241 5.90 -1.02 -16.80
N ASP A 242 6.84 -1.73 -16.18
CA ASP A 242 8.14 -2.06 -16.78
C ASP A 242 8.04 -3.15 -17.85
N ALA A 243 7.26 -4.20 -17.62
CA ALA A 243 6.94 -5.19 -18.65
C ALA A 243 6.23 -4.55 -19.87
N MET A 244 5.22 -3.70 -19.62
CA MET A 244 4.54 -2.99 -20.70
C MET A 244 5.42 -1.91 -21.37
N ARG A 245 6.49 -1.41 -20.73
CA ARG A 245 7.52 -0.58 -21.39
C ARG A 245 8.43 -1.42 -22.27
N ALA A 246 8.81 -2.64 -21.85
CA ALA A 246 9.55 -3.58 -22.67
C ALA A 246 8.77 -3.93 -23.94
N VAL A 247 7.53 -4.41 -23.80
CA VAL A 247 6.61 -4.72 -24.92
C VAL A 247 6.48 -3.56 -25.91
N ARG A 248 6.28 -2.31 -25.43
CA ARG A 248 6.21 -1.12 -26.32
C ARG A 248 7.50 -0.88 -27.11
N ARG A 249 8.67 -1.18 -26.53
CA ARG A 249 9.97 -1.07 -27.24
C ARG A 249 10.11 -2.20 -28.26
N SER A 250 9.85 -3.45 -27.88
CA SER A 250 9.97 -4.62 -28.75
C SER A 250 9.03 -4.54 -29.95
N ILE A 251 7.74 -4.23 -29.75
CA ILE A 251 6.78 -4.01 -30.84
C ILE A 251 7.25 -2.89 -31.78
N ARG A 252 7.81 -1.80 -31.24
CA ARG A 252 8.31 -0.69 -32.06
C ARG A 252 9.50 -1.12 -32.92
N ALA A 253 10.45 -1.90 -32.36
CA ALA A 253 11.58 -2.46 -33.09
C ALA A 253 11.11 -3.41 -34.20
N LEU A 254 10.29 -4.41 -33.88
CA LEU A 254 9.71 -5.35 -34.86
C LEU A 254 8.96 -4.63 -35.99
N ARG A 255 8.16 -3.60 -35.66
CA ARG A 255 7.46 -2.79 -36.67
C ARG A 255 8.40 -1.94 -37.54
N ILE A 256 9.63 -1.65 -37.11
CA ILE A 256 10.64 -0.98 -37.93
C ILE A 256 11.29 -1.99 -38.88
N GLU A 257 11.74 -3.14 -38.39
CA GLU A 257 12.36 -4.18 -39.22
C GLU A 257 11.41 -4.73 -40.28
N LEU A 258 10.17 -5.07 -39.90
CA LEU A 258 9.14 -5.51 -40.85
C LEU A 258 8.81 -4.45 -41.91
N ARG A 259 8.93 -3.15 -41.59
CA ARG A 259 8.77 -2.07 -42.58
C ARG A 259 9.98 -1.94 -43.49
N ALA A 260 11.20 -2.18 -43.00
CA ALA A 260 12.41 -2.20 -43.82
C ALA A 260 12.39 -3.39 -44.80
N LEU A 261 12.08 -4.58 -44.30
CA LEU A 261 11.86 -5.80 -45.08
C LEU A 261 10.79 -5.60 -46.17
N ARG A 262 9.61 -5.04 -45.81
CA ARG A 262 8.54 -4.74 -46.77
C ARG A 262 8.93 -3.73 -47.85
N ARG A 263 9.78 -2.74 -47.53
CA ARG A 263 10.28 -1.76 -48.51
C ARG A 263 11.27 -2.37 -49.49
N THR A 264 12.12 -3.28 -49.01
CA THR A 264 13.17 -3.93 -49.81
C THR A 264 12.62 -5.07 -50.66
N HIS A 265 11.64 -5.82 -50.13
CA HIS A 265 11.03 -6.99 -50.77
C HIS A 265 9.50 -6.85 -50.93
N PRO A 266 9.00 -5.83 -51.66
CA PRO A 266 7.57 -5.52 -51.73
C PRO A 266 6.73 -6.61 -52.40
N LYS A 267 7.34 -7.46 -53.25
CA LYS A 267 6.69 -8.61 -53.90
C LYS A 267 6.53 -9.84 -52.99
N VAL A 268 7.21 -9.86 -51.84
CA VAL A 268 7.21 -10.98 -50.88
C VAL A 268 6.33 -10.67 -49.67
N VAL A 269 6.31 -9.40 -49.24
CA VAL A 269 5.52 -8.92 -48.07
C VAL A 269 4.21 -8.24 -48.50
N GLY A 270 3.90 -8.24 -49.80
CA GLY A 270 2.65 -7.72 -50.35
C GLY A 270 1.63 -8.84 -50.52
N VAL A 271 0.39 -8.60 -50.07
CA VAL A 271 -0.75 -9.49 -50.37
C VAL A 271 -0.92 -9.54 -51.91
N PRO A 272 -1.09 -10.73 -52.53
CA PRO A 272 -1.49 -10.80 -53.93
C PRO A 272 -2.83 -10.09 -54.12
N LYS A 273 -2.97 -9.33 -55.22
CA LYS A 273 -4.23 -8.68 -55.59
C LYS A 273 -5.27 -9.71 -56.02
#